data_AF-A0A0J8B3S7-F1
#
_entry.id   AF-A0A0J8B3S7-F1
#
_cell.length_a   1.000
_cell.length_b   1.000
_cell.length_c   1.000
_cell.angle_alpha   90.00
_cell.angle_beta   90.00
_cell.angle_gamma   90.00
#
_symmetry.space_group_name_H-M   'P 1'
#
loop_
_entity.id
_entity.type
_entity.pdbx_description
1 polymer ?
#
loop_
_entity_poly.entity_id
_entity_poly.type
_entity_poly.pdbx_seq_one_letter_code
_entity_poly.pdbx_strand_id
1 'polypeptide(L)'
;YSTEGQRVALVGSLLTCDALTWFPPLFEANDPVLAQFELFMTALKARFDDPHRQRTAASRLQVIRQLCRPASAYTTEFQLLLADAGWDNTAAMHIFKTGLNSDVRDLLLSLPEPTNLSTLVTQAIDCDERIHQRRAKQRASSSSIPPVPSSSHTTSNASFRPSSDHVPMQLDTITTNVPVTSGHRRARLDNVERQRRIDEGLCIYCAKPVHIVRTCPDIQSGNAPGRH
;
A
#
# COMPACT_ATOMS: atom_id res chain seq x y z
N TYR A 1 -26.65 32.50 35.29
CA TYR A 1 -26.48 31.09 35.63
C TYR A 1 -27.38 30.27 34.73
N SER A 2 -26.83 29.39 33.90
CA SER A 2 -27.64 28.46 33.09
C SER A 2 -28.24 27.42 34.04
N THR A 3 -29.54 27.19 33.98
CA THR A 3 -30.22 26.22 34.85
C THR A 3 -29.79 24.80 34.46
N GLU A 4 -29.76 23.87 35.41
CA GLU A 4 -29.38 22.46 35.16
C GLU A 4 -30.21 21.85 34.02
N GLY A 5 -31.51 22.17 33.95
CA GLY A 5 -32.39 21.76 32.85
C GLY A 5 -32.02 22.34 31.48
N GLN A 6 -31.48 23.57 31.40
CA GLN A 6 -30.95 24.12 30.14
C GLN A 6 -29.70 23.37 29.67
N ARG A 7 -28.86 22.92 30.60
CA ARG A 7 -27.65 22.12 30.28
C ARG A 7 -28.05 20.74 29.74
N VAL A 8 -29.03 20.10 30.36
CA VAL A 8 -29.57 18.81 29.91
C VAL A 8 -30.27 18.94 28.54
N ALA A 9 -31.10 19.97 28.35
CA ALA A 9 -31.75 20.23 27.07
C ALA A 9 -30.75 20.51 25.94
N LEU A 10 -29.67 21.25 26.24
CA LEU A 10 -28.57 21.48 25.29
C LEU A 10 -27.92 20.15 24.89
N VAL A 11 -27.53 19.31 25.86
CA VAL A 11 -26.93 18.00 25.52
C VAL A 11 -27.91 17.12 24.75
N GLY A 12 -29.19 17.10 25.14
CA GLY A 12 -30.26 16.41 24.42
C GLY A 12 -30.36 16.82 22.95
N SER A 13 -30.21 18.13 22.66
CA SER A 13 -30.22 18.65 21.28
C SER A 13 -28.98 18.26 20.45
N LEU A 14 -27.89 17.86 21.11
CA LEU A 14 -26.66 17.39 20.47
C LEU A 14 -26.64 15.87 20.24
N LEU A 15 -27.59 15.14 20.84
CA LEU A 15 -27.69 13.70 20.65
C LEU A 15 -28.11 13.40 19.20
N THR A 16 -27.53 12.35 18.63
CA THR A 16 -27.82 11.90 17.26
C THR A 16 -28.08 10.40 17.25
N CYS A 17 -28.80 9.92 16.23
CA CYS A 17 -29.09 8.51 16.00
C CYS A 17 -29.69 7.82 17.25
N ASP A 18 -29.14 6.68 17.66
CA ASP A 18 -29.63 5.86 18.78
C ASP A 18 -29.68 6.65 20.10
N ALA A 19 -28.75 7.58 20.32
CA ALA A 19 -28.75 8.43 21.50
C ALA A 19 -29.93 9.40 21.54
N LEU A 20 -30.37 9.88 20.37
CA LEU A 20 -31.57 10.72 20.27
C LEU A 20 -32.84 9.91 20.55
N THR A 21 -32.91 8.63 20.18
CA THR A 21 -34.10 7.80 20.48
C THR A 21 -34.30 7.52 21.97
N TRP A 22 -33.22 7.59 22.76
CA TRP A 22 -33.23 7.38 24.20
C TRP A 22 -33.74 8.59 25.01
N PHE A 23 -33.63 9.80 24.46
CA PHE A 23 -33.90 11.05 25.19
C PHE A 23 -35.39 11.45 25.31
N PRO A 24 -36.23 11.38 24.26
CA PRO A 24 -37.64 11.78 24.33
C PRO A 24 -38.46 11.07 25.41
N PRO A 25 -38.35 9.74 25.62
CA PRO A 25 -39.11 9.06 26.67
C PRO A 25 -38.78 9.56 28.08
N LEU A 26 -37.52 9.93 28.34
CA LEU A 26 -37.09 10.50 29.63
C LEU A 26 -37.69 11.89 29.84
N PHE A 27 -37.79 12.67 28.77
CA PHE A 27 -38.38 14.01 28.79
C PHE A 27 -39.89 13.96 29.00
N GLU A 28 -40.59 13.06 28.32
CA GLU A 28 -42.03 12.83 28.47
C GLU A 28 -42.40 12.31 29.87
N ALA A 29 -41.56 11.46 30.46
CA ALA A 29 -41.76 10.93 31.80
C ALA A 29 -41.38 11.91 32.93
N ASN A 30 -40.81 13.07 32.60
CA ASN A 30 -40.22 14.03 33.56
C ASN A 30 -39.32 13.33 34.60
N ASP A 31 -38.44 12.45 34.10
CA ASP A 31 -37.59 11.61 34.92
C ASP A 31 -36.66 12.47 35.83
N PRO A 32 -36.51 12.17 37.13
CA PRO A 32 -35.60 12.89 38.03
C PRO A 32 -34.15 12.97 37.52
N VAL A 33 -33.74 12.05 36.64
CA VAL A 33 -32.43 12.06 35.98
C VAL A 33 -32.20 13.34 35.16
N LEU A 34 -33.25 13.99 34.64
CA LEU A 34 -33.14 15.25 33.89
C LEU A 34 -33.04 16.49 34.78
N ALA A 35 -33.31 16.36 36.09
CA ALA A 35 -33.27 17.48 37.03
C ALA A 35 -31.84 17.85 37.47
N GLN A 36 -30.89 16.92 37.36
CA GLN A 36 -29.48 17.11 37.71
C GLN A 36 -28.58 16.68 36.57
N PHE A 37 -27.70 17.58 36.11
CA PHE A 37 -26.81 17.30 34.98
C PHE A 37 -25.91 16.09 35.23
N GLU A 38 -25.40 15.91 36.45
CA GLU A 38 -24.54 14.77 36.81
C GLU A 38 -25.26 13.42 36.74
N LEU A 39 -26.53 13.36 37.18
CA LEU A 39 -27.35 12.16 37.04
C LEU A 39 -27.62 11.84 35.57
N PHE A 40 -27.96 12.85 34.78
CA PHE A 40 -28.14 12.71 33.34
C PHE A 40 -26.87 12.16 32.67
N MET A 41 -25.70 12.73 32.96
CA MET A 41 -24.44 12.27 32.40
C MET A 41 -24.07 10.86 32.86
N THR A 42 -24.39 10.49 34.09
CA THR A 42 -24.17 9.14 34.60
C THR A 42 -25.08 8.13 33.90
N ALA A 43 -26.37 8.45 33.71
CA ALA A 43 -27.31 7.61 32.97
C ALA A 43 -26.92 7.48 31.50
N LEU A 44 -26.46 8.58 30.89
CA LEU A 44 -25.98 8.61 29.51
C LEU A 44 -24.74 7.72 29.34
N LYS A 45 -23.75 7.84 30.24
CA LYS A 45 -22.57 6.97 30.26
C LYS A 45 -22.98 5.52 30.52
N ALA A 46 -23.86 5.24 31.48
CA ALA A 46 -24.31 3.88 31.75
C ALA A 46 -25.01 3.22 30.54
N ARG A 47 -25.68 4.02 29.70
CA ARG A 47 -26.39 3.53 28.52
C ARG A 47 -25.51 3.36 27.29
N PHE A 48 -24.56 4.27 27.04
CA PHE A 48 -23.80 4.33 25.79
C PHE A 48 -22.29 4.10 25.93
N ASP A 49 -21.73 4.20 27.14
CA ASP A 49 -20.33 3.87 27.35
C ASP A 49 -20.13 2.35 27.33
N ASP A 50 -18.89 1.95 27.04
CA ASP A 50 -18.54 0.54 27.03
C ASP A 50 -18.23 0.08 28.47
N PRO A 51 -19.01 -0.84 29.07
CA PRO A 51 -18.75 -1.35 30.42
C PRO A 51 -17.40 -2.08 30.52
N HIS A 52 -16.82 -2.45 29.38
CA HIS A 52 -15.52 -3.09 29.27
C HIS A 52 -14.55 -2.27 28.40
N ARG A 53 -14.66 -0.92 28.41
CA ARG A 53 -13.83 0.02 27.62
C ARG A 53 -12.35 -0.38 27.57
N GLN A 54 -11.72 -0.66 28.72
CA GLN A 54 -10.31 -1.07 28.78
C GLN A 54 -10.04 -2.37 28.01
N ARG A 55 -10.87 -3.40 28.19
CA ARG A 55 -10.72 -4.70 27.54
C ARG A 55 -11.00 -4.62 26.04
N THR A 56 -12.01 -3.86 25.65
CA THR A 56 -12.34 -3.62 24.23
C THR A 56 -11.21 -2.86 23.54
N ALA A 57 -10.68 -1.81 24.19
CA ALA A 57 -9.56 -1.05 23.68
C ALA A 57 -8.30 -1.91 23.53
N ALA A 58 -7.96 -2.70 24.56
CA ALA A 58 -6.84 -3.66 24.52
C ALA A 58 -7.00 -4.69 23.39
N SER A 59 -8.20 -5.23 23.20
CA SER A 59 -8.49 -6.18 22.11
C SER A 59 -8.35 -5.53 20.73
N ARG A 60 -8.81 -4.28 20.58
CA ARG A 60 -8.66 -3.50 19.34
C ARG A 60 -7.19 -3.16 19.06
N LEU A 61 -6.40 -2.81 20.07
CA LEU A 61 -4.96 -2.55 19.93
C LEU A 61 -4.19 -3.76 19.36
N GLN A 62 -4.60 -4.99 19.70
CA GLN A 62 -3.93 -6.18 19.18
C GLN A 62 -4.18 -6.40 17.68
N VAL A 63 -5.33 -5.94 17.17
CA VAL A 63 -5.80 -6.22 15.80
C VAL A 63 -5.64 -5.02 14.87
N ILE A 64 -5.55 -3.79 15.40
CA ILE A 64 -5.40 -2.58 14.58
C ILE A 64 -4.15 -2.66 13.70
N ARG A 65 -4.32 -2.33 12.42
CA ARG A 65 -3.24 -2.29 11.43
C ARG A 65 -3.30 -0.98 10.64
N GLN A 66 -2.14 -0.49 10.22
CA GLN A 66 -2.01 0.67 9.34
C GLN A 66 -2.60 0.36 7.95
N LEU A 67 -2.32 -0.82 7.40
CA LEU A 67 -2.74 -1.25 6.05
C LEU A 67 -2.32 -0.22 4.98
N CYS A 68 -3.26 0.21 4.14
CA CYS A 68 -3.06 1.22 3.09
C CYS A 68 -3.31 2.66 3.57
N ARG A 69 -3.55 2.88 4.87
CA ARG A 69 -3.80 4.20 5.46
C ARG A 69 -2.48 4.90 5.77
N PRO A 70 -2.44 6.24 5.76
CA PRO A 70 -1.26 6.97 6.19
C PRO A 70 -0.95 6.64 7.65
N ALA A 71 0.34 6.65 8.01
CA ALA A 71 0.80 6.36 9.36
C ALA A 71 0.19 7.31 10.38
N SER A 72 -0.06 8.58 10.01
CA SER A 72 -0.72 9.56 10.86
C SER A 72 -2.12 9.13 11.30
N ALA A 73 -2.97 8.66 10.37
CA ALA A 73 -4.31 8.19 10.69
C ALA A 73 -4.30 6.92 11.57
N TYR A 74 -3.32 6.04 11.35
CA TYR A 74 -3.12 4.89 12.22
C TYR A 74 -2.67 5.29 13.63
N THR A 75 -1.75 6.27 13.74
CA THR A 75 -1.22 6.72 15.04
C THR A 75 -2.28 7.38 15.91
N THR A 76 -3.18 8.17 15.35
CA THR A 76 -4.25 8.83 16.10
C THR A 76 -5.24 7.79 16.66
N GLU A 77 -5.63 6.82 15.84
CA GLU A 77 -6.49 5.71 16.28
C GLU A 77 -5.80 4.86 17.36
N PHE A 78 -4.51 4.56 17.19
CA PHE A 78 -3.72 3.81 18.17
C PHE A 78 -3.61 4.54 19.51
N GLN A 79 -3.32 5.84 19.51
CA GLN A 79 -3.20 6.64 20.72
C GLN A 79 -4.53 6.76 21.48
N LEU A 80 -5.65 6.89 20.75
CA LEU A 80 -6.98 6.88 21.36
C LEU A 80 -7.24 5.58 22.10
N LEU A 81 -6.98 4.43 21.46
CA LEU A 81 -7.15 3.13 22.08
C LEU A 81 -6.17 2.90 23.24
N LEU A 82 -4.94 3.43 23.14
CA LEU A 82 -3.94 3.31 24.20
C LEU A 82 -4.34 4.07 25.47
N ALA A 83 -4.92 5.26 25.31
CA ALA A 83 -5.43 6.05 26.43
C ALA A 83 -6.50 5.28 27.21
N ASP A 84 -7.34 4.52 26.50
CA ASP A 84 -8.37 3.67 27.11
C ASP A 84 -7.84 2.36 27.68
N ALA A 85 -6.80 1.77 27.08
CA ALA A 85 -6.27 0.46 27.49
C ALA A 85 -5.30 0.50 28.68
N GLY A 86 -4.65 1.65 28.94
CA GLY A 86 -3.74 1.82 30.08
C GLY A 86 -2.48 0.96 30.03
N TRP A 87 -1.97 0.63 28.84
CA TRP A 87 -0.81 -0.25 28.68
C TRP A 87 0.53 0.46 28.92
N ASP A 88 1.52 -0.35 29.30
CA ASP A 88 2.90 0.08 29.42
C ASP A 88 3.49 0.51 28.08
N ASN A 89 4.41 1.48 28.13
CA ASN A 89 5.06 2.06 26.95
C ASN A 89 5.80 0.98 26.12
N THR A 90 6.46 0.03 26.76
CA THR A 90 7.20 -1.06 26.09
C THR A 90 6.29 -2.00 25.31
N ALA A 91 5.18 -2.42 25.93
CA ALA A 91 4.17 -3.26 25.30
C ALA A 91 3.48 -2.52 24.14
N ALA A 92 3.14 -1.25 24.35
CA ALA A 92 2.56 -0.38 23.32
C ALA A 92 3.49 -0.21 22.12
N MET A 93 4.79 0.00 22.33
CA MET A 93 5.78 0.11 21.26
C MET A 93 5.88 -1.17 20.43
N HIS A 94 5.90 -2.34 21.08
CA HIS A 94 5.95 -3.62 20.38
C HIS A 94 4.72 -3.79 19.47
N ILE A 95 3.52 -3.62 20.02
CA ILE A 95 2.28 -3.78 19.26
C ILE A 95 2.16 -2.73 18.16
N PHE A 96 2.56 -1.49 18.44
CA PHE A 96 2.62 -0.42 17.44
C PHE A 96 3.48 -0.83 16.25
N LYS A 97 4.72 -1.29 16.48
CA LYS A 97 5.65 -1.77 15.42
C LYS A 97 5.03 -2.90 14.59
N THR A 98 4.34 -3.85 15.24
CA THR A 98 3.69 -4.97 14.53
C THR A 98 2.52 -4.54 13.65
N GLY A 99 1.83 -3.46 14.01
CA GLY A 99 0.68 -2.96 13.26
C GLY A 99 1.03 -2.06 12.06
N LEU A 100 2.29 -1.63 11.94
CA LEU A 100 2.76 -0.81 10.83
C LEU A 100 2.82 -1.58 9.51
N ASN A 101 2.66 -0.83 8.41
CA ASN A 101 2.87 -1.33 7.06
C ASN A 101 4.30 -1.91 6.92
N SER A 102 4.45 -2.97 6.13
CA SER A 102 5.76 -3.61 5.89
C SER A 102 6.80 -2.61 5.38
N ASP A 103 6.44 -1.73 4.44
CA ASP A 103 7.40 -0.77 3.87
C ASP A 103 7.91 0.22 4.91
N VAL A 104 7.01 0.67 5.80
CA VAL A 104 7.33 1.58 6.91
C VAL A 104 8.21 0.86 7.93
N ARG A 105 7.89 -0.39 8.25
CA ARG A 105 8.67 -1.22 9.18
C ARG A 105 10.07 -1.47 8.66
N ASP A 106 10.22 -1.78 7.38
CA ASP A 106 11.51 -2.03 6.75
C ASP A 106 12.38 -0.77 6.77
N LEU A 107 11.79 0.41 6.51
CA LEU A 107 12.51 1.67 6.60
C LEU A 107 12.89 2.02 8.06
N LEU A 108 12.04 1.69 9.04
CA LEU A 108 12.34 1.87 10.45
C LEU A 108 13.57 1.06 10.91
N LEU A 109 13.85 -0.10 10.31
CA LEU A 109 15.06 -0.89 10.62
C LEU A 109 16.37 -0.15 10.28
N SER A 110 16.31 0.89 9.42
CA SER A 110 17.47 1.71 9.08
C SER A 110 17.68 2.91 10.02
N LEU A 111 16.76 3.14 10.96
CA LEU A 111 16.80 4.25 11.92
C LEU A 111 17.27 3.76 13.30
N PRO A 112 17.81 4.66 14.15
CA PRO A 112 18.15 4.31 15.52
C PRO A 112 16.91 3.85 16.30
N GLU A 113 17.10 2.84 17.15
CA GLU A 113 15.99 2.25 17.91
C GLU A 113 15.33 3.30 18.83
N PRO A 114 14.01 3.51 18.71
CA PRO A 114 13.31 4.49 19.53
C PRO A 114 13.25 4.06 20.99
N THR A 115 13.42 5.02 21.90
CA THR A 115 13.43 4.79 23.36
C THR A 115 12.04 4.90 23.99
N ASN A 116 11.07 5.49 23.28
CA ASN A 116 9.70 5.67 23.76
C ASN A 116 8.69 5.69 22.61
N LEU A 117 7.40 5.50 22.91
CA LEU A 117 6.34 5.51 21.91
C LEU A 117 6.28 6.81 21.09
N SER A 118 6.50 7.97 21.70
CA SER A 118 6.44 9.26 20.99
C SER A 118 7.49 9.33 19.86
N THR A 119 8.74 8.99 20.16
CA THR A 119 9.81 8.92 19.16
C THR A 119 9.52 7.90 18.07
N LEU A 120 8.98 6.73 18.41
CA LEU A 120 8.58 5.71 17.46
C LEU A 120 7.45 6.20 16.52
N VAL A 121 6.47 6.93 17.06
CA VAL A 121 5.37 7.51 16.28
C VAL A 121 5.90 8.53 15.28
N THR A 122 6.76 9.45 15.72
CA THR A 122 7.38 10.45 14.84
C THR A 122 8.20 9.79 13.72
N GLN A 123 9.06 8.83 14.09
CA GLN A 123 9.86 8.08 13.11
C GLN A 123 8.98 7.34 12.09
N ALA A 124 7.87 6.73 12.52
CA ALA A 124 6.96 6.02 11.63
C ALA A 124 6.25 6.96 10.64
N ILE A 125 5.82 8.13 11.10
CA ILE A 125 5.21 9.17 10.24
C ILE A 125 6.23 9.68 9.21
N ASP A 126 7.45 9.98 9.65
CA ASP A 126 8.53 10.43 8.75
C ASP A 126 8.88 9.38 7.70
N CYS A 127 8.90 8.10 8.09
CA CYS A 127 9.12 6.99 7.18
C CYS A 127 8.00 6.90 6.12
N ASP A 128 6.74 6.97 6.54
CA ASP A 128 5.59 6.91 5.64
C ASP A 128 5.59 8.08 4.64
N GLU A 129 5.88 9.29 5.11
CA GLU A 129 5.98 10.48 4.26
C GLU A 129 7.12 10.34 3.23
N ARG A 130 8.30 9.84 3.64
CA ARG A 130 9.41 9.57 2.70
C ARG A 130 9.03 8.54 1.64
N ILE A 131 8.33 7.48 2.03
CA ILE A 131 7.84 6.45 1.10
C ILE A 131 6.83 7.07 0.13
N HIS A 132 5.89 7.86 0.64
CA HIS A 132 4.89 8.55 -0.16
C HIS A 132 5.51 9.51 -1.18
N GLN A 133 6.46 10.35 -0.75
CA GLN A 133 7.20 11.27 -1.62
C GLN A 133 7.99 10.54 -2.71
N ARG A 134 8.66 9.44 -2.37
CA ARG A 134 9.39 8.61 -3.34
C ARG A 134 8.43 8.04 -4.40
N ARG A 135 7.28 7.52 -3.99
CA ARG A 135 6.25 7.00 -4.90
C ARG A 135 5.67 8.09 -5.80
N ALA A 136 5.42 9.29 -5.25
CA ALA A 136 4.94 10.43 -6.02
C ALA A 136 5.93 10.84 -7.12
N LYS A 137 7.23 10.92 -6.79
CA LYS A 137 8.30 11.22 -7.75
C LYS A 137 8.42 10.16 -8.85
N GLN A 138 8.34 8.88 -8.50
CA GLN A 138 8.39 7.78 -9.48
C GLN A 138 7.21 7.82 -10.45
N ARG A 139 6.00 8.12 -9.95
CA ARG A 139 4.80 8.30 -10.79
C ARG A 139 4.98 9.48 -11.76
N ALA A 140 5.47 10.62 -11.26
CA ALA A 140 5.76 11.78 -12.09
C ALA A 140 6.80 11.46 -13.18
N SER A 141 7.90 10.79 -12.85
CA SER A 141 8.93 10.40 -13.84
C SER A 141 8.43 9.37 -14.85
N SER A 142 7.55 8.45 -14.45
CA SER A 142 6.97 7.45 -15.36
C SER A 142 5.95 8.04 -16.34
N SER A 143 5.35 9.18 -16.00
CA SER A 143 4.44 9.91 -16.90
C SER A 143 5.16 10.74 -17.97
N SER A 144 6.48 10.94 -17.81
CA SER A 144 7.30 11.76 -18.71
C SER A 144 8.01 10.98 -19.81
N ILE A 145 7.59 9.76 -20.14
CA ILE A 145 8.10 9.08 -21.34
C ILE A 145 7.64 9.89 -22.56
N PRO A 146 8.55 10.53 -23.33
CA PRO A 146 8.17 11.27 -24.52
C PRO A 146 7.52 10.29 -25.51
N PRO A 147 6.48 10.69 -26.26
CA PRO A 147 6.00 9.87 -27.36
C PRO A 147 7.18 9.67 -28.32
N VAL A 148 7.61 8.42 -28.46
CA VAL A 148 8.63 8.05 -29.44
C VAL A 148 8.08 8.50 -30.80
N PRO A 149 8.77 9.38 -31.55
CA PRO A 149 8.30 9.77 -32.86
C PRO A 149 8.25 8.50 -33.72
N SER A 150 7.04 8.11 -34.11
CA SER A 150 6.84 7.06 -35.09
C SER A 150 7.30 7.61 -36.44
N SER A 151 8.59 7.49 -36.73
CA SER A 151 9.11 7.69 -38.09
C SER A 151 8.56 6.58 -38.95
N SER A 152 7.53 6.91 -39.72
CA SER A 152 7.13 6.16 -40.91
C SER A 152 8.28 6.23 -41.92
N HIS A 153 9.16 5.23 -41.91
CA HIS A 153 10.14 5.06 -42.97
C HIS A 153 9.47 4.45 -44.19
N THR A 154 9.06 5.30 -45.11
CA THR A 154 8.90 4.97 -46.52
C THR A 154 10.27 4.57 -47.06
N THR A 155 10.35 3.37 -47.63
CA THR A 155 11.53 2.80 -48.26
C THR A 155 11.94 3.61 -49.49
N SER A 156 13.16 4.13 -49.51
CA SER A 156 13.86 4.45 -50.75
C SER A 156 15.37 4.25 -50.58
N ASN A 157 15.87 3.25 -51.28
CA ASN A 157 17.28 2.93 -51.54
C ASN A 157 18.09 4.17 -51.96
N ALA A 158 19.28 4.34 -51.38
CA ALA A 158 20.52 4.62 -52.12
C ALA A 158 21.75 4.52 -51.19
N SER A 159 22.72 3.73 -51.63
CA SER A 159 24.05 3.47 -51.07
C SER A 159 24.84 4.72 -50.70
N PHE A 160 25.71 4.67 -49.67
CA PHE A 160 27.12 5.10 -49.71
C PHE A 160 27.86 4.65 -48.43
N ARG A 161 29.18 4.50 -48.57
CA ARG A 161 30.18 3.74 -47.78
C ARG A 161 30.56 4.34 -46.40
N PRO A 162 31.34 3.61 -45.56
CA PRO A 162 31.55 3.85 -44.13
C PRO A 162 32.83 4.65 -43.82
N SER A 163 32.89 5.27 -42.63
CA SER A 163 34.15 5.48 -41.87
C SER A 163 33.95 6.03 -40.44
N SER A 164 34.87 5.59 -39.58
CA SER A 164 35.32 6.07 -38.25
C SER A 164 34.47 5.92 -37.00
N ASP A 165 35.03 5.10 -36.10
CA ASP A 165 35.37 5.40 -34.72
C ASP A 165 34.26 5.76 -33.73
N HIS A 166 33.83 4.74 -32.97
CA HIS A 166 33.82 4.81 -31.52
C HIS A 166 33.80 3.38 -30.95
N VAL A 167 34.81 3.04 -30.15
CA VAL A 167 34.83 1.83 -29.33
C VAL A 167 34.29 2.19 -27.95
N PRO A 168 33.20 1.60 -27.46
CA PRO A 168 32.94 1.51 -26.04
C PRO A 168 33.46 0.16 -25.53
N MET A 169 34.44 0.22 -24.63
CA MET A 169 34.90 -0.90 -23.80
C MET A 169 33.73 -1.56 -23.09
N GLN A 170 33.55 -2.89 -23.16
CA GLN A 170 33.04 -3.61 -21.99
C GLN A 170 33.37 -5.12 -21.95
N LEU A 171 34.08 -5.45 -20.86
CA LEU A 171 34.34 -6.71 -20.15
C LEU A 171 34.04 -8.08 -20.80
N ASP A 172 35.10 -8.90 -20.78
CA ASP A 172 35.07 -10.35 -20.89
C ASP A 172 34.10 -11.00 -19.89
N THR A 173 33.16 -11.80 -20.38
CA THR A 173 32.54 -12.86 -19.58
C THR A 173 32.61 -14.15 -20.38
N ILE A 174 33.56 -15.00 -19.96
CA ILE A 174 33.73 -16.38 -20.42
C ILE A 174 32.40 -17.10 -20.22
N THR A 175 31.78 -17.60 -21.30
CA THR A 175 30.73 -18.62 -21.16
C THR A 175 30.97 -19.75 -22.13
N THR A 176 31.04 -20.93 -21.54
CA THR A 176 31.42 -22.22 -22.06
C THR A 176 30.47 -22.74 -23.15
N ASN A 177 31.06 -23.33 -24.19
CA ASN A 177 30.38 -24.23 -25.10
C ASN A 177 29.87 -25.45 -24.32
N VAL A 178 28.56 -25.54 -24.10
CA VAL A 178 27.90 -26.81 -23.72
C VAL A 178 26.63 -26.99 -24.56
N PRO A 179 26.45 -28.13 -25.24
CA PRO A 179 25.22 -28.44 -25.94
C PRO A 179 24.18 -28.90 -24.93
N VAL A 180 23.06 -28.18 -24.77
CA VAL A 180 21.97 -28.59 -23.90
C VAL A 180 20.76 -29.02 -24.72
N THR A 181 20.46 -30.29 -24.51
CA THR A 181 19.33 -31.09 -24.97
C THR A 181 17.98 -30.54 -24.50
N SER A 182 16.95 -30.94 -25.24
CA SER A 182 15.53 -30.65 -25.07
C SER A 182 15.01 -30.59 -23.64
N GLY A 183 14.35 -29.48 -23.32
CA GLY A 183 13.32 -29.40 -22.27
C GLY A 183 13.63 -28.41 -21.16
N HIS A 184 12.71 -27.45 -20.98
CA HIS A 184 12.55 -26.51 -19.85
C HIS A 184 13.15 -25.11 -20.01
N ARG A 185 12.23 -24.12 -20.07
CA ARG A 185 12.38 -22.65 -20.04
C ARG A 185 13.52 -22.10 -20.89
N ARG A 186 13.23 -21.80 -22.16
CA ARG A 186 14.15 -21.07 -23.05
C ARG A 186 14.63 -19.80 -22.36
N ALA A 187 15.95 -19.71 -22.17
CA ALA A 187 16.61 -18.54 -21.64
C ALA A 187 16.21 -17.29 -22.44
N ARG A 188 16.16 -16.14 -21.77
CA ARG A 188 15.89 -14.84 -22.38
C ARG A 188 16.90 -14.64 -23.52
N LEU A 189 16.39 -14.52 -24.75
CA LEU A 189 17.21 -14.30 -25.93
C LEU A 189 18.13 -13.10 -25.70
N ASP A 190 19.41 -13.30 -25.96
CA ASP A 190 20.38 -12.22 -25.97
C ASP A 190 20.00 -11.17 -27.03
N ASN A 191 20.38 -9.92 -26.78
CA ASN A 191 20.03 -8.81 -27.66
C ASN A 191 20.61 -8.99 -29.07
N VAL A 192 21.79 -9.62 -29.19
CA VAL A 192 22.44 -9.90 -30.47
C VAL A 192 21.62 -10.90 -31.29
N GLU A 193 21.24 -12.03 -30.69
CA GLU A 193 20.43 -13.06 -31.37
C GLU A 193 19.01 -12.57 -31.67
N ARG A 194 18.45 -11.71 -30.80
CA ARG A 194 17.17 -11.04 -31.08
C ARG A 194 17.27 -10.18 -32.35
N GLN A 195 18.33 -9.39 -32.49
CA GLN A 195 18.50 -8.49 -33.62
C GLN A 195 18.72 -9.26 -34.91
N ARG A 196 19.58 -10.30 -34.87
CA ARG A 196 19.79 -11.21 -36.01
C ARG A 196 18.49 -11.83 -36.50
N ARG A 197 17.61 -12.28 -35.60
CA ARG A 197 16.29 -12.83 -35.97
C ARG A 197 15.36 -11.80 -36.60
N ILE A 198 15.45 -10.52 -36.20
CA ILE A 198 14.67 -9.44 -36.80
C ILE A 198 15.18 -9.17 -38.23
N ASP A 199 16.50 -9.08 -38.40
CA ASP A 199 17.13 -8.81 -39.68
C ASP A 199 16.89 -9.95 -40.69
N GLU A 200 16.89 -11.20 -40.22
CA GLU A 200 16.62 -12.40 -41.02
C GLU A 200 15.12 -12.74 -41.15
N GLY A 201 14.21 -11.95 -40.54
CA GLY A 201 12.77 -12.17 -40.61
C GLY A 201 12.29 -13.46 -39.94
N LEU A 202 13.01 -13.93 -38.92
CA LEU A 202 12.75 -15.15 -38.18
C LEU A 202 11.88 -14.88 -36.94
N CYS A 203 11.02 -15.84 -36.59
CA CYS A 203 10.22 -15.78 -35.39
C CYS A 203 11.12 -15.71 -34.13
N ILE A 204 10.95 -14.68 -33.31
CA ILE A 204 11.76 -14.51 -32.09
C ILE A 204 11.60 -15.72 -31.16
N TYR A 205 10.46 -16.41 -31.16
CA TYR A 205 10.24 -17.57 -30.29
C TYR A 205 10.90 -18.85 -30.79
N CYS A 206 10.68 -19.26 -32.04
CA CYS A 206 11.10 -20.57 -32.57
C CYS A 206 12.20 -20.51 -33.65
N ALA A 207 12.69 -19.33 -34.00
CA ALA A 207 13.70 -19.09 -35.05
C ALA A 207 13.33 -19.60 -36.45
N LYS A 208 12.05 -19.88 -36.73
CA LYS A 208 11.58 -20.27 -38.07
C LYS A 208 11.19 -19.03 -38.89
N PRO A 209 11.46 -19.01 -40.21
CA PRO A 209 10.91 -17.99 -41.10
C PRO A 209 9.40 -18.17 -41.24
N VAL A 210 8.70 -17.20 -41.86
CA VAL A 210 7.26 -17.19 -42.23
C VAL A 210 6.31 -16.52 -41.22
N HIS A 211 6.60 -16.53 -39.91
CA HIS A 211 5.65 -16.03 -38.91
C HIS A 211 6.32 -15.25 -37.78
N ILE A 212 5.54 -14.45 -37.06
CA ILE A 212 6.00 -13.70 -35.87
C ILE A 212 5.57 -14.43 -34.59
N VAL A 213 6.14 -14.03 -33.44
CA VAL A 213 5.84 -14.65 -32.12
C VAL A 213 4.35 -14.82 -31.87
N ARG A 214 3.52 -13.84 -32.23
CA ARG A 214 2.06 -13.88 -32.01
C ARG A 214 1.35 -14.99 -32.80
N THR A 215 1.88 -15.36 -33.95
CA THR A 215 1.34 -16.41 -34.84
C THR A 215 2.20 -17.68 -34.80
N CYS A 216 3.00 -17.85 -33.75
CA CYS A 216 3.89 -19.00 -33.66
C CYS A 216 3.14 -20.28 -33.29
N PRO A 217 3.17 -21.30 -34.17
CA PRO A 217 2.49 -22.57 -33.91
C PRO A 217 3.06 -23.27 -32.68
N ASP A 218 4.37 -23.13 -32.42
CA ASP A 218 5.03 -23.71 -31.25
C ASP A 218 4.57 -23.09 -29.91
N ILE A 219 3.94 -21.90 -29.93
CA ILE A 219 3.31 -21.26 -28.75
C ILE A 219 1.87 -21.74 -28.59
N GLN A 220 1.15 -21.91 -29.70
CA GLN A 220 -0.26 -22.34 -29.70
C GLN A 220 -0.39 -23.83 -29.39
N SER A 221 0.57 -24.66 -29.81
CA SER A 221 0.61 -26.09 -29.51
C SER A 221 1.06 -26.41 -28.08
N GLY A 222 1.61 -25.44 -27.35
CA GLY A 222 2.07 -25.58 -25.97
C GLY A 222 1.00 -25.33 -24.91
N ASN A 223 -0.25 -25.02 -25.29
CA ASN A 223 -1.31 -24.62 -24.36
C ASN A 223 -2.64 -25.38 -24.57
N ALA A 224 -2.57 -26.70 -24.76
CA ALA A 224 -3.71 -27.59 -24.61
C ALA A 224 -3.53 -28.49 -23.37
N PRO A 225 -3.98 -28.08 -22.17
CA PRO A 225 -4.27 -29.02 -21.12
C PRO A 225 -5.56 -29.77 -21.50
N GLY A 226 -5.47 -31.09 -21.61
CA GLY A 226 -6.63 -31.95 -21.84
C GLY A 226 -7.71 -31.71 -20.79
N ARG A 227 -8.95 -31.54 -21.26
CA ARG A 227 -10.18 -31.69 -20.48
C ARG A 227 -11.07 -32.67 -21.24
N HIS A 228 -11.25 -33.84 -20.60
CA HIS A 228 -12.22 -34.92 -20.82
C HIS A 228 -12.41 -35.47 -22.24
#